data_AF-A0A845GPY5-F1
#
_entry.id   AF-A0A845GPY5-F1
#
_cell.length_a   1.000
_cell.length_b   1.000
_cell.length_c   1.000
_cell.angle_alpha   90.00
_cell.angle_beta   90.00
_cell.angle_gamma   90.00
#
_symmetry.space_group_name_H-M   'P 1'
#
loop_
_entity.id
_entity.type
_entity.pdbx_description
1 polymer ?
#
loop_
_entity_poly.entity_id
_entity_poly.type
_entity_poly.pdbx_seq_one_letter_code
_entity_poly.pdbx_strand_id
1 'polypeptide(L)'
;MLLLSGCLVLACLLRARRRHRRQLARMAERERAALILQDTLLQNLQGLILRFQGVSHRLPEDSAEHATIEAILDQADEVLADARDRMLTLRGAPGDDGPRPPNRA
;
A
#
# COMPACT_ATOMS: atom_id res chain seq x y z
N MET A 1 18.21 6.00 50.43
CA MET A 1 17.06 6.60 49.70
C MET A 1 17.38 6.96 48.25
N LEU A 2 18.49 7.65 47.95
CA LEU A 2 18.90 8.00 46.56
C LEU A 2 19.10 6.79 45.64
N LEU A 3 19.76 5.73 46.12
CA LEU A 3 19.96 4.49 45.35
C LEU A 3 18.64 3.77 45.02
N LEU A 4 17.70 3.75 45.98
CA LEU A 4 16.37 3.17 45.79
C LEU A 4 15.55 3.99 44.78
N SER A 5 15.60 5.32 44.89
CA SER A 5 14.97 6.23 43.92
C SER A 5 15.57 6.08 42.51
N GLY A 6 16.89 6.04 42.40
CA GLY A 6 17.58 5.81 41.12
C GLY A 6 17.25 4.44 40.51
N CYS A 7 17.20 3.38 41.32
CA CYS A 7 16.79 2.05 40.87
C CYS A 7 15.34 2.02 40.40
N LEU A 8 14.43 2.70 41.12
CA LEU A 8 13.02 2.84 40.74
C LEU A 8 12.88 3.59 39.40
N VAL A 9 13.59 4.71 39.22
CA VAL A 9 13.59 5.48 37.98
C VAL A 9 14.13 4.64 36.82
N LEU A 10 15.25 3.95 37.00
CA LEU A 10 15.82 3.06 35.98
C LEU A 10 14.84 1.96 35.58
N ALA A 11 14.23 1.29 36.56
CA ALA A 11 13.22 0.26 36.31
C ALA A 11 12.00 0.82 35.57
N CYS A 12 11.56 2.04 35.89
CA CYS A 12 10.44 2.71 35.24
C CYS A 12 10.77 3.06 33.77
N LEU A 13 11.97 3.61 33.52
CA LEU A 13 12.46 3.92 32.17
C LEU A 13 12.61 2.66 31.31
N LEU A 14 13.13 1.56 31.87
CA LEU A 14 13.24 0.29 31.17
C LEU A 14 11.86 -0.28 30.81
N ARG A 15 10.88 -0.18 31.72
CA ARG A 15 9.49 -0.59 31.46
C ARG A 15 8.84 0.29 30.39
N ALA A 16 9.02 1.61 30.44
CA ALA A 16 8.52 2.54 29.44
C ALA A 16 9.10 2.25 28.05
N ARG A 17 10.43 2.04 27.96
CA ARG A 17 11.10 1.65 26.71
C ARG A 17 10.56 0.34 26.14
N ARG A 18 10.34 -0.68 26.97
CA ARG A 18 9.76 -1.96 26.53
C ARG A 18 8.33 -1.79 26.01
N ARG A 19 7.49 -0.99 26.68
CA ARG A 19 6.13 -0.68 26.23
C ARG A 19 6.14 0.05 24.90
N HIS A 20 6.99 1.07 24.77
CA HIS A 20 7.14 1.85 23.54
C HIS A 20 7.57 0.97 22.36
N ARG A 21 8.58 0.11 22.55
CA ARG A 21 9.01 -0.85 21.51
C ARG A 21 7.89 -1.79 21.06
N ARG A 22 7.06 -2.27 21.99
CA ARG A 22 5.89 -3.11 21.66
C ARG A 22 4.82 -2.35 20.90
N GLN A 23 4.59 -1.07 21.23
CA GLN A 23 3.64 -0.24 20.50
C GLN A 23 4.12 0.03 19.07
N LEU A 24 5.39 0.39 18.89
CA LEU A 24 6.00 0.56 17.57
C LEU A 24 5.90 -0.71 16.72
N ALA A 25 6.19 -1.89 17.30
CA ALA A 25 6.08 -3.16 16.59
C ALA A 25 4.64 -3.42 16.10
N ARG A 26 3.63 -3.18 16.94
CA ARG A 26 2.22 -3.31 16.56
C ARG A 26 1.79 -2.32 15.49
N MET A 27 2.31 -1.09 15.52
CA MET A 27 2.02 -0.09 14.48
C MET A 27 2.62 -0.52 13.14
N ALA A 28 3.86 -1.01 13.14
CA ALA A 28 4.50 -1.55 11.94
C ALA A 28 3.74 -2.78 11.38
N GLU A 29 3.23 -3.65 12.24
CA GLU A 29 2.37 -4.78 11.82
C GLU A 29 1.04 -4.32 11.21
N ARG A 30 0.40 -3.30 11.81
CA ARG A 30 -0.86 -2.73 11.27
C ARG A 30 -0.65 -2.06 9.92
N GLU A 31 0.45 -1.34 9.76
CA GLU A 31 0.80 -0.70 8.49
C GLU A 31 1.08 -1.73 7.40
N ARG A 32 1.81 -2.80 7.73
CA ARG A 32 1.99 -3.95 6.82
C ARG A 32 0.67 -4.63 6.45
N ALA A 33 -0.21 -4.86 7.42
CA ALA A 33 -1.52 -5.46 7.18
C ALA A 33 -2.41 -4.56 6.29
N ALA A 34 -2.37 -3.25 6.50
CA ALA A 34 -3.08 -2.29 5.66
C ALA A 34 -2.56 -2.32 4.22
N LEU A 35 -1.24 -2.32 4.01
CA LEU A 35 -0.63 -2.38 2.68
C LEU A 35 -0.95 -3.69 1.94
N ILE A 36 -0.87 -4.84 2.63
CA ILE A 36 -1.24 -6.14 2.03
C ILE A 36 -2.72 -6.16 1.65
N LEU A 37 -3.61 -5.67 2.51
CA LEU A 37 -5.04 -5.60 2.22
C LEU A 37 -5.32 -4.69 1.01
N GLN A 38 -4.62 -3.58 0.91
CA GLN A 38 -4.80 -2.60 -0.15
C GLN A 38 -4.37 -3.17 -1.51
N ASP A 39 -3.29 -3.96 -1.56
CA ASP A 39 -2.86 -4.68 -2.77
C ASP A 39 -3.90 -5.72 -3.21
N THR A 40 -4.38 -6.53 -2.26
CA THR A 40 -5.45 -7.52 -2.53
C THR A 40 -6.73 -6.83 -3.02
N LEU A 41 -7.06 -5.65 -2.51
CA LEU A 41 -8.22 -4.88 -2.97
C LEU A 41 -8.04 -4.40 -4.42
N LEU A 42 -6.87 -3.85 -4.77
CA LEU A 42 -6.57 -3.44 -6.14
C LEU A 42 -6.59 -4.63 -7.11
N GLN A 43 -6.10 -5.79 -6.68
CA GLN A 43 -6.16 -7.03 -7.47
C GLN A 43 -7.61 -7.47 -7.71
N ASN A 44 -8.45 -7.44 -6.67
CA ASN A 44 -9.87 -7.80 -6.80
C ASN A 44 -10.61 -6.84 -7.74
N LEU A 45 -10.31 -5.53 -7.66
CA LEU A 45 -10.87 -4.53 -8.57
C LEU A 45 -10.46 -4.79 -10.02
N GLN A 46 -9.20 -5.14 -10.30
CA GLN A 46 -8.78 -5.54 -11.65
C GLN A 46 -9.61 -6.73 -12.16
N GLY A 47 -9.82 -7.75 -11.32
CA GLY A 47 -10.61 -8.92 -11.67
C GLY A 47 -12.07 -8.58 -12.00
N LEU A 48 -12.64 -7.57 -11.33
CA LEU A 48 -13.97 -7.04 -11.64
C LEU A 48 -13.99 -6.32 -12.98
N ILE A 49 -13.02 -5.46 -13.27
CA ILE A 49 -12.91 -4.74 -14.55
C ILE A 49 -12.81 -5.74 -15.72
N LEU A 50 -11.93 -6.74 -15.63
CA LEU A 50 -11.78 -7.78 -16.65
C LEU A 50 -13.09 -8.54 -16.91
N ARG A 51 -13.87 -8.79 -15.86
CA ARG A 51 -15.19 -9.44 -16.00
C ARG A 51 -16.21 -8.52 -16.67
N PHE A 52 -16.18 -7.22 -16.39
CA PHE A 52 -17.02 -6.25 -17.07
C PHE A 52 -16.64 -6.08 -18.54
N GLN A 53 -15.35 -6.06 -18.88
CA GLN A 53 -14.88 -6.13 -20.27
C GLN A 53 -15.42 -7.39 -20.98
N GLY A 54 -15.38 -8.55 -20.33
CA GLY A 54 -15.98 -9.77 -20.86
C GLY A 54 -17.50 -9.68 -21.10
N VAL A 55 -18.23 -8.86 -20.34
CA VAL A 55 -19.65 -8.57 -20.59
C VAL A 55 -19.82 -7.52 -21.69
N SER A 56 -18.96 -6.50 -21.76
CA SER A 56 -18.92 -5.48 -22.80
C SER A 56 -18.82 -6.11 -24.19
N HIS A 57 -17.90 -7.06 -24.38
CA HIS A 57 -17.71 -7.78 -25.65
C HIS A 57 -18.93 -8.58 -26.14
N ARG A 58 -19.99 -8.70 -25.33
CA ARG A 58 -21.26 -9.34 -25.74
C ARG A 58 -22.28 -8.32 -26.26
N LEU A 59 -22.03 -7.04 -26.10
CA LEU A 59 -22.84 -5.97 -26.69
C LEU A 59 -22.48 -5.81 -28.18
N PRO A 60 -23.39 -5.33 -29.03
CA PRO A 60 -23.07 -5.00 -30.40
C PRO A 60 -22.02 -3.89 -30.47
N GLU A 61 -20.94 -4.08 -31.24
CA GLU A 61 -19.83 -3.12 -31.32
C GLU A 61 -20.27 -1.71 -31.78
N ASP A 62 -21.27 -1.63 -32.65
CA ASP A 62 -21.83 -0.37 -33.17
C ASP A 62 -22.87 0.30 -32.23
N SER A 63 -23.13 -0.28 -31.06
CA SER A 63 -24.11 0.25 -30.11
C SER A 63 -23.53 1.41 -29.29
N ALA A 64 -24.38 2.39 -28.97
CA ALA A 64 -23.99 3.51 -28.11
C ALA A 64 -23.62 3.02 -26.69
N GLU A 65 -24.26 1.94 -26.24
CA GLU A 65 -23.99 1.28 -24.98
C GLU A 65 -22.59 0.64 -24.94
N HIS A 66 -22.16 -0.01 -26.03
CA HIS A 66 -20.81 -0.58 -26.16
C HIS A 66 -19.75 0.53 -26.09
N ALA A 67 -19.93 1.62 -26.85
CA ALA A 67 -19.01 2.76 -26.78
C ALA A 67 -18.96 3.40 -25.37
N THR A 68 -20.10 3.49 -24.69
CA THR A 68 -20.18 4.07 -23.34
C THR A 68 -19.50 3.19 -22.30
N ILE A 69 -19.75 1.88 -22.30
CA ILE A 69 -19.13 0.96 -21.33
C ILE A 69 -17.63 0.86 -21.57
N GLU A 70 -17.16 0.89 -22.82
CA GLU A 70 -15.73 0.84 -23.14
C GLU A 70 -14.99 2.06 -22.57
N ALA A 71 -15.53 3.26 -22.77
CA ALA A 71 -14.95 4.48 -22.19
C ALA A 71 -14.91 4.44 -20.65
N ILE A 72 -15.92 3.85 -20.01
CA ILE A 72 -15.94 3.67 -18.54
C ILE A 72 -14.87 2.66 -18.11
N LEU A 73 -14.68 1.57 -18.86
CA LEU A 73 -13.70 0.53 -18.56
C LEU A 73 -12.26 1.04 -18.75
N ASP A 74 -12.01 1.81 -19.81
CA ASP A 74 -10.72 2.48 -20.03
C ASP A 74 -10.39 3.43 -18.88
N GLN A 75 -11.35 4.25 -18.46
CA GLN A 75 -11.17 5.13 -17.31
C GLN A 75 -10.90 4.34 -16.02
N ALA A 76 -11.58 3.22 -15.82
CA ALA A 76 -11.39 2.38 -14.65
C ALA A 76 -9.98 1.76 -14.61
N ASP A 77 -9.47 1.32 -15.76
CA ASP A 77 -8.10 0.79 -15.87
C ASP A 77 -7.05 1.88 -15.62
N GLU A 78 -7.24 3.10 -16.12
CA GLU A 78 -6.34 4.23 -15.87
C GLU A 78 -6.27 4.59 -14.38
N VAL A 79 -7.43 4.70 -13.73
CA VAL A 79 -7.53 4.98 -12.28
C VAL A 79 -6.87 3.87 -11.47
N LEU A 80 -7.05 2.61 -11.87
CA LEU A 80 -6.46 1.48 -11.17
C LEU A 80 -4.94 1.41 -11.35
N ALA A 81 -4.43 1.78 -12.53
CA ALA A 81 -3.00 1.86 -12.81
C ALA A 81 -2.33 2.94 -11.95
N ASP A 82 -2.90 4.15 -11.88
CA ASP A 82 -2.42 5.25 -11.03
C ASP A 82 -2.43 4.87 -9.54
N ALA A 83 -3.50 4.21 -9.07
CA ALA A 83 -3.57 3.72 -7.69
C ALA A 83 -2.47 2.69 -7.38
N ARG A 84 -2.15 1.79 -8.33
CA ARG A 84 -1.09 0.79 -8.18
C ARG A 84 0.30 1.44 -8.17
N ASP A 85 0.54 2.42 -9.03
CA ASP A 85 1.82 3.14 -9.08
C ASP A 85 2.10 3.93 -7.78
N ARG A 86 1.08 4.59 -7.23
CA ARG A 86 1.16 5.24 -5.92
C ARG A 86 1.49 4.25 -4.81
N MET A 87 0.90 3.05 -4.85
CA MET A 87 1.20 2.00 -3.88
C MET A 87 2.62 1.45 -4.01
N LEU A 88 3.11 1.26 -5.23
CA LEU A 88 4.50 0.87 -5.50
C LEU A 88 5.48 1.93 -4.99
N THR A 89 5.15 3.22 -5.13
CA THR A 89 5.94 4.34 -4.59
C THR A 89 5.97 4.31 -3.06
N LEU A 90 4.83 4.06 -2.40
CA LEU A 90 4.76 3.90 -0.93
C LEU A 90 5.55 2.68 -0.43
N ARG A 91 5.58 1.59 -1.20
CA ARG A 91 6.35 0.37 -0.89
C ARG A 91 7.85 0.51 -1.20
N GLY A 92 8.18 1.30 -2.20
CA GLY A 92 9.52 1.57 -2.71
C GLY A 92 10.29 2.65 -1.93
N ALA A 93 9.66 3.29 -0.95
CA ALA A 93 10.35 4.17 0.00
C ALA A 93 10.85 3.42 1.25
N PRO A 94 12.04 2.82 1.18
CA PRO A 94 12.91 2.72 2.34
C PRO A 94 14.29 3.32 2.02
N GLY A 95 14.44 4.64 2.16
CA GLY A 95 15.75 5.29 2.35
C GLY A 95 16.84 5.01 1.30
N ASP A 96 16.50 4.96 0.01
CA ASP A 96 17.48 4.87 -1.07
C ASP A 96 17.46 6.10 -1.98
N ASP A 97 17.94 7.23 -1.43
CA ASP A 97 18.51 8.34 -2.20
C ASP A 97 20.05 8.32 -2.02
N GLY A 98 20.67 7.15 -2.14
CA GLY A 98 22.11 7.05 -2.35
C GLY A 98 22.43 7.32 -3.82
N PRO A 99 23.40 8.19 -4.17
CA PRO A 99 23.72 8.45 -5.57
C PRO A 99 24.11 7.16 -6.28
N ARG A 100 23.37 6.81 -7.34
CA ARG A 100 23.70 5.72 -8.27
C ARG A 100 25.13 5.92 -8.79
N PRO A 101 26.08 4.99 -8.57
CA PRO A 101 27.42 5.16 -9.09
C PRO A 101 27.39 5.16 -10.62
N PRO A 102 28.22 5.99 -11.27
CA PRO A 102 28.24 6.10 -12.71
C PRO A 102 28.65 4.76 -13.33
N ASN A 103 27.81 4.28 -14.24
CA ASN A 103 28.08 3.11 -15.07
C ASN A 103 29.37 3.36 -15.86
N ARG A 104 30.45 2.65 -15.54
CA ARG A 104 31.66 2.67 -16.37
C ARG A 104 31.41 1.77 -17.57
N ALA A 105 31.32 2.41 -18.73
CA ALA A 105 31.45 1.80 -20.04
C ALA A 105 32.83 1.14 -20.20
#